data_AF-A0A479ZTM6-F1
#
_entry.id   AF-A0A479ZTM6-F1
#
_cell.length_a   1.000
_cell.length_b   1.000
_cell.length_c   1.000
_cell.angle_alpha   90.00
_cell.angle_beta   90.00
_cell.angle_gamma   90.00
#
_symmetry.space_group_name_H-M   'P 1'
#
loop_
_entity.id
_entity.type
_entity.pdbx_description
1 polymer ?
#
loop_
_entity_poly.entity_id
_entity_poly.type
_entity_poly.pdbx_seq_one_letter_code
_entity_poly.pdbx_strand_id
1 'polypeptide(L)'
;MNAATFDQASDIDYLMTNVEASKATGEWIVTTYSQRNWIEVFYREAKGWLGLKEYQVRDKRSLIRHWILVFCAYTFILWHSLTGGLRRRWANKPLNTFADALEAFRTAISFRFVEWLQNNRDVFAAYKASLGLIWA
;
A
#
# COMPACT_ATOMS: atom_id res chain seq x y z
N MET A 1 -7.33 16.62 -19.49
CA MET A 1 -8.09 17.44 -20.44
C MET A 1 -7.64 17.08 -21.85
N ASN A 2 -8.58 16.72 -22.72
CA ASN A 2 -8.30 16.13 -24.03
C ASN A 2 -8.09 17.15 -25.16
N ALA A 3 -8.37 18.43 -24.92
CA ALA A 3 -8.17 19.52 -25.89
C ALA A 3 -7.91 20.87 -25.21
N ALA A 4 -7.40 21.84 -25.97
CA ALA A 4 -7.09 23.19 -25.50
C ALA A 4 -8.28 24.17 -25.54
N THR A 5 -9.32 23.85 -26.33
CA THR A 5 -10.52 24.68 -26.48
C THR A 5 -11.78 23.85 -26.33
N PHE A 6 -12.88 24.51 -25.93
CA PHE A 6 -14.16 23.87 -25.65
C PHE A 6 -14.74 23.16 -26.88
N ASP A 7 -14.72 23.82 -28.04
CA ASP A 7 -15.29 23.31 -29.30
C ASP A 7 -14.53 22.09 -29.86
N GLN A 8 -13.30 21.85 -29.39
CA GLN A 8 -12.45 20.74 -29.79
C GLN A 8 -12.46 19.59 -28.78
N ALA A 9 -13.08 19.77 -27.60
CA ALA A 9 -13.08 18.79 -26.54
C ALA A 9 -14.17 17.72 -26.78
N SER A 10 -13.78 16.45 -26.76
CA SER A 10 -14.72 15.32 -26.76
C SER A 10 -15.49 15.21 -25.44
N ASP A 11 -14.83 15.60 -24.34
CA ASP A 11 -15.32 15.51 -22.98
C ASP A 11 -14.99 16.79 -22.21
N ILE A 12 -15.97 17.29 -21.47
CA ILE A 12 -15.85 18.53 -20.69
C ILE A 12 -15.85 18.17 -19.21
N ASP A 13 -14.74 18.46 -18.53
CA ASP A 13 -14.59 18.28 -17.09
C ASP A 13 -15.06 19.54 -16.33
N TYR A 14 -16.06 19.38 -15.45
CA TYR A 14 -16.48 20.43 -14.52
C TYR A 14 -15.81 20.21 -13.16
N LEU A 15 -14.89 21.11 -12.78
CA LEU A 15 -14.17 21.04 -11.51
C LEU A 15 -14.59 22.20 -10.60
N MET A 16 -14.93 21.89 -9.36
CA MET A 16 -15.37 22.85 -8.35
C MET A 16 -14.48 22.78 -7.12
N THR A 17 -14.19 23.93 -6.52
CA THR A 17 -13.38 24.01 -5.30
C THR A 17 -13.94 25.06 -4.35
N ASN A 18 -13.75 24.86 -3.05
CA ASN A 18 -14.05 25.84 -2.00
C ASN A 18 -12.85 26.74 -1.67
N VAL A 19 -11.74 26.62 -2.42
CA VAL A 19 -10.55 27.46 -2.27
C VAL A 19 -10.78 28.83 -2.91
N GLU A 20 -10.26 29.87 -2.28
CA GLU A 20 -10.35 31.26 -2.75
C GLU A 20 -9.81 31.41 -4.19
N ALA A 21 -10.50 32.22 -5.00
CA ALA A 21 -10.16 32.44 -6.41
C ALA A 21 -8.73 32.97 -6.63
N SER A 22 -8.15 33.69 -5.66
CA SER A 22 -6.76 34.16 -5.73
C SER A 22 -5.73 33.03 -5.72
N LYS A 23 -6.08 31.86 -5.19
CA LYS A 23 -5.22 30.65 -5.14
C LYS A 23 -5.67 29.57 -6.13
N ALA A 24 -6.96 29.49 -6.42
CA ALA A 24 -7.55 28.48 -7.29
C ALA A 24 -7.44 28.84 -8.78
N THR A 25 -6.20 29.04 -9.27
CA THR A 25 -5.97 29.21 -10.70
C THR A 25 -6.36 27.94 -11.47
N GLY A 26 -6.68 28.04 -12.76
CA GLY A 26 -7.03 26.87 -13.57
C GLY A 26 -5.95 25.79 -13.58
N GLU A 27 -4.68 26.18 -13.67
CA GLU A 27 -3.54 25.27 -13.57
C GLU A 27 -3.47 24.58 -12.20
N TRP A 28 -3.68 25.33 -11.11
CA TRP A 28 -3.69 24.78 -9.77
C TRP A 28 -4.81 23.75 -9.59
N ILE A 29 -6.02 24.04 -10.09
CA ILE A 29 -7.17 23.14 -10.02
C ILE A 29 -6.86 21.82 -10.75
N VAL A 30 -6.37 21.91 -11.98
CA VAL A 30 -6.07 20.74 -12.81
C VAL A 30 -4.93 19.92 -12.20
N THR A 31 -3.86 20.58 -11.75
CA THR A 31 -2.72 19.91 -11.12
C THR A 31 -3.14 19.20 -9.84
N THR A 32 -3.92 19.86 -8.99
CA THR A 32 -4.41 19.29 -7.73
C THR A 32 -5.35 18.11 -8.00
N TYR A 33 -6.30 18.25 -8.93
CA TYR A 33 -7.23 17.19 -9.27
C TYR A 33 -6.54 15.98 -9.90
N SER A 34 -5.45 16.18 -10.66
CA SER A 34 -4.70 15.09 -11.28
C SER A 34 -4.07 14.13 -10.25
N GLN A 35 -3.76 14.61 -9.05
CA GLN A 35 -3.26 13.77 -7.94
C GLN A 35 -4.30 12.75 -7.46
N ARG A 36 -5.59 12.95 -7.74
CA ARG A 36 -6.67 12.01 -7.40
C ARG A 36 -6.40 10.61 -7.92
N ASN A 37 -5.81 10.46 -9.12
CA ASN A 37 -5.56 9.16 -9.75
C ASN A 37 -4.76 8.20 -8.85
N TRP A 38 -3.98 8.74 -7.91
CA TRP A 38 -3.22 7.94 -6.96
C TRP A 38 -4.10 6.98 -6.14
N ILE A 39 -5.35 7.35 -5.82
CA ILE A 39 -6.27 6.44 -5.11
C ILE A 39 -6.59 5.19 -5.94
N GLU A 40 -6.64 5.31 -7.26
CA GLU A 40 -6.91 4.18 -8.16
C GLU A 40 -5.70 3.26 -8.26
N VAL A 41 -4.50 3.83 -8.31
CA VAL A 41 -3.23 3.09 -8.24
C VAL A 41 -3.17 2.29 -6.93
N PHE A 42 -3.45 2.95 -5.81
CA PHE A 42 -3.54 2.30 -4.50
C PHE A 42 -4.52 1.12 -4.52
N TYR A 43 -5.76 1.31 -4.97
CA TYR A 43 -6.74 0.22 -4.97
C TYR A 43 -6.34 -0.93 -5.90
N ARG A 44 -5.72 -0.63 -7.05
CA ARG A 44 -5.21 -1.65 -7.97
C ARG A 44 -4.14 -2.50 -7.29
N GLU A 45 -3.17 -1.87 -6.64
CA GLU A 45 -2.06 -2.55 -5.99
C GLU A 45 -2.49 -3.28 -4.71
N ALA A 46 -3.33 -2.66 -3.87
CA ALA A 46 -3.84 -3.28 -2.65
C ALA A 46 -4.72 -4.51 -2.96
N LYS A 47 -5.59 -4.43 -3.98
CA LYS A 47 -6.41 -5.58 -4.41
C LYS A 47 -5.60 -6.64 -5.15
N GLY A 48 -4.55 -6.24 -5.87
CA GLY A 48 -3.72 -7.16 -6.66
C GLY A 48 -2.67 -7.90 -5.85
N TRP A 49 -1.99 -7.22 -4.91
CA TRP A 49 -0.78 -7.73 -4.27
C TRP A 49 -0.90 -7.94 -2.75
N LEU A 50 -1.82 -7.23 -2.09
CA LEU A 50 -1.98 -7.26 -0.63
C LEU A 50 -3.26 -7.97 -0.16
N GLY A 51 -4.00 -8.61 -1.07
CA GLY A 51 -5.17 -9.39 -0.70
C GLY A 51 -6.34 -8.56 -0.16
N LEU A 52 -6.47 -7.29 -0.57
CA LEU A 52 -7.59 -6.44 -0.13
C LEU A 52 -8.96 -7.05 -0.47
N LYS A 53 -9.05 -7.85 -1.53
CA LYS A 53 -10.28 -8.54 -1.98
C LYS A 53 -10.35 -10.02 -1.58
N GLU A 54 -9.34 -10.54 -0.88
CA GLU A 54 -9.14 -11.98 -0.64
C GLU A 54 -9.53 -12.41 0.78
N TYR A 55 -10.00 -11.48 1.61
CA TYR A 55 -10.47 -11.81 2.94
C TYR A 55 -11.71 -12.71 2.85
N GLN A 56 -11.75 -13.77 3.67
CA GLN A 56 -12.89 -14.70 3.75
C GLN A 56 -13.63 -14.57 5.09
N VAL A 57 -13.38 -13.49 5.83
CA VAL A 57 -14.03 -13.23 7.12
C VAL A 57 -15.42 -12.61 6.93
N ARG A 58 -16.39 -13.05 7.74
CA ARG A 58 -17.79 -12.55 7.70
C ARG A 58 -18.07 -11.47 8.74
N ASP A 59 -17.29 -11.44 9.81
CA ASP A 59 -17.47 -10.48 10.92
C ASP A 59 -16.97 -9.08 10.54
N LYS A 60 -17.78 -8.04 10.83
CA LYS A 60 -17.47 -6.64 10.51
C LYS A 60 -16.17 -6.17 11.17
N ARG A 61 -15.92 -6.53 12.43
CA ARG A 61 -14.71 -6.10 13.13
C ARG A 61 -13.47 -6.73 12.50
N SER A 62 -13.56 -7.99 12.10
CA SER A 62 -12.51 -8.73 11.40
C SER A 62 -12.21 -8.14 10.02
N LEU A 63 -13.26 -7.73 9.28
CA LEU A 63 -13.12 -7.01 8.01
C LEU A 63 -12.36 -5.70 8.17
N ILE A 64 -12.75 -4.88 9.15
CA ILE A 64 -12.10 -3.59 9.40
C ILE A 64 -10.64 -3.79 9.79
N ARG A 65 -10.33 -4.79 10.63
CA ARG A 65 -8.95 -5.11 11.00
C ARG A 65 -8.12 -5.51 9.79
N HIS A 66 -8.67 -6.35 8.91
CA HIS A 66 -7.99 -6.73 7.66
C HIS A 66 -7.67 -5.50 6.80
N TRP A 67 -8.65 -4.61 6.59
CA TRP A 67 -8.44 -3.39 5.81
C TRP A 67 -7.37 -2.48 6.41
N ILE A 68 -7.40 -2.28 7.73
CA ILE A 68 -6.37 -1.49 8.43
C ILE A 68 -4.98 -2.11 8.20
N LEU A 69 -4.84 -3.43 8.36
CA LEU A 69 -3.56 -4.11 8.15
C LEU A 69 -3.06 -3.98 6.71
N VAL A 70 -3.94 -4.14 5.73
CA VAL A 70 -3.60 -3.96 4.31
C VAL A 70 -3.14 -2.51 4.04
N PHE A 71 -3.84 -1.53 4.60
CA PHE A 71 -3.53 -0.11 4.38
C PHE A 71 -2.21 0.26 5.06
N CYS A 72 -2.00 -0.21 6.29
CA CYS A 72 -0.74 -0.05 7.01
C CYS A 72 0.43 -0.68 6.23
N ALA A 73 0.27 -1.92 5.74
CA ALA A 73 1.30 -2.59 4.95
C ALA A 73 1.62 -1.80 3.66
N TYR A 74 0.59 -1.33 2.95
CA TYR A 74 0.77 -0.53 1.74
C TYR A 74 1.56 0.75 1.99
N THR A 75 1.11 1.56 2.97
CA THR A 75 1.78 2.82 3.32
C THR A 75 3.21 2.57 3.80
N PHE A 76 3.45 1.50 4.57
CA PHE A 76 4.77 1.15 5.06
C PHE A 76 5.74 0.78 3.93
N ILE A 77 5.30 -0.06 2.98
CA ILE A 77 6.09 -0.46 1.81
C ILE A 77 6.41 0.75 0.93
N LEU A 78 5.42 1.62 0.68
CA LEU A 78 5.64 2.84 -0.09
C LEU A 78 6.63 3.78 0.59
N TRP A 79 6.46 4.03 1.89
CA TRP A 79 7.36 4.89 2.65
C TRP A 79 8.81 4.39 2.57
N HIS A 80 9.02 3.08 2.72
CA HIS A 80 10.33 2.47 2.57
C HIS A 80 10.88 2.52 1.14
N SER A 81 10.02 2.50 0.14
CA SER A 81 10.41 2.63 -1.27
C SER A 81 10.89 4.03 -1.57
N LEU A 82 10.19 5.06 -1.05
CA LEU A 82 10.52 6.47 -1.23
C LEU A 82 11.75 6.90 -0.43
N THR A 83 11.91 6.40 0.80
CA THR A 83 13.06 6.70 1.66
C THR A 83 14.29 5.82 1.36
N GLY A 84 14.14 4.81 0.51
CA GLY A 84 15.22 3.88 0.16
C GLY A 84 15.55 2.87 1.26
N GLY A 85 14.74 2.74 2.31
CA GLY A 85 15.02 1.85 3.44
C GLY A 85 15.05 0.34 3.10
N LEU A 86 14.55 -0.06 1.92
CA LEU A 86 14.70 -1.44 1.40
C LEU A 86 15.96 -1.63 0.55
N ARG A 87 16.51 -0.54 -0.01
CA ARG A 87 17.65 -0.60 -0.93
C ARG A 87 18.93 -0.93 -0.14
N ARG A 88 19.88 -1.62 -0.78
CA ARG A 88 21.20 -2.02 -0.26
C ARG A 88 21.21 -3.04 0.88
N ARG A 89 20.14 -3.15 1.68
CA ARG A 89 20.03 -4.17 2.75
C ARG A 89 19.23 -5.39 2.31
N TRP A 90 18.12 -5.19 1.59
CA TRP A 90 17.17 -6.26 1.27
C TRP A 90 16.97 -6.46 -0.23
N ALA A 91 17.53 -5.59 -1.07
CA ALA A 91 17.54 -5.72 -2.51
C ALA A 91 18.79 -5.07 -3.11
N ASN A 92 19.45 -5.81 -4.01
CA ASN A 92 20.51 -5.30 -4.89
C ASN A 92 19.96 -4.89 -6.27
N LYS A 93 18.75 -5.33 -6.63
CA LYS A 93 18.04 -4.96 -7.85
C LYS A 93 17.32 -3.60 -7.66
N PRO A 94 17.11 -2.83 -8.74
CA PRO A 94 16.27 -1.64 -8.67
C PRO A 94 14.84 -2.01 -8.27
N LEU A 95 14.24 -1.20 -7.40
CA LEU A 95 12.86 -1.33 -6.95
C LEU A 95 12.05 -0.22 -7.62
N ASN A 96 11.54 -0.51 -8.82
CA ASN A 96 10.86 0.47 -9.68
C ASN A 96 9.34 0.38 -9.56
N THR A 97 8.81 -0.79 -9.21
CA THR A 97 7.38 -1.02 -9.04
C THR A 97 7.03 -1.34 -7.59
N PHE A 98 5.75 -1.20 -7.24
CA PHE A 98 5.26 -1.66 -5.94
C PHE A 98 5.50 -3.16 -5.72
N ALA A 99 5.39 -3.98 -6.77
CA ALA A 99 5.64 -5.42 -6.68
C ALA A 99 7.09 -5.73 -6.29
N ASP A 100 8.07 -5.01 -6.88
CA ASP A 100 9.48 -5.16 -6.51
C ASP A 100 9.71 -4.80 -5.03
N ALA A 101 9.11 -3.70 -4.58
CA ALA A 101 9.22 -3.26 -3.19
C ALA A 101 8.56 -4.25 -2.22
N LEU A 102 7.41 -4.81 -2.59
CA LEU A 102 6.74 -5.85 -1.82
C LEU A 102 7.59 -7.12 -1.71
N GLU A 103 8.27 -7.52 -2.78
CA GLU A 103 9.18 -8.67 -2.78
C GLU A 103 10.36 -8.44 -1.83
N ALA A 104 10.98 -7.27 -1.89
CA ALA A 104 12.05 -6.88 -0.97
C ALA A 104 11.57 -6.83 0.48
N PHE A 105 10.36 -6.30 0.72
CA PHE A 105 9.75 -6.25 2.03
C PHE A 105 9.46 -7.65 2.59
N ARG A 106 8.85 -8.54 1.80
CA ARG A 106 8.60 -9.94 2.18
C ARG A 106 9.90 -10.65 2.53
N THR A 107 10.95 -10.42 1.74
CA THR A 107 12.29 -10.96 2.02
C THR A 107 12.81 -10.48 3.38
N ALA A 108 12.73 -9.17 3.64
CA ALA A 108 13.14 -8.59 4.92
C ALA A 108 12.39 -9.19 6.11
N ILE A 109 11.06 -9.33 6.00
CA ILE A 109 10.22 -9.91 7.06
C ILE A 109 10.57 -11.38 7.27
N SER A 110 10.79 -12.16 6.21
CA SER A 110 11.18 -13.58 6.33
C SER A 110 12.49 -13.74 7.10
N PHE A 111 13.54 -12.99 6.77
CA PHE A 111 14.81 -13.06 7.50
C PHE A 111 14.67 -12.64 8.96
N ARG A 112 13.95 -11.54 9.23
CA ARG A 112 13.69 -11.09 10.59
C ARG A 112 12.86 -12.08 11.39
N PHE A 113 11.91 -12.75 10.75
CA PHE A 113 11.11 -13.79 11.40
C PHE A 113 11.96 -15.01 11.76
N VAL A 114 12.84 -15.46 10.84
CA VAL A 114 13.77 -16.56 11.12
C VAL A 114 14.71 -16.21 12.28
N GLU A 115 15.31 -15.02 12.27
CA GLU A 115 16.17 -14.54 13.36
C GLU A 115 15.40 -14.46 14.69
N TRP A 116 14.18 -13.90 14.67
CA TRP A 116 13.34 -13.85 15.87
C TRP A 116 13.01 -15.25 16.39
N LEU A 117 12.65 -16.18 15.51
CA LEU A 117 12.30 -17.55 15.87
C LEU A 117 13.48 -18.31 16.50
N GLN A 118 14.69 -18.09 15.99
CA GLN A 118 15.91 -18.68 16.56
C GLN A 118 16.12 -18.22 18.01
N ASN A 119 15.80 -16.95 18.32
CA ASN A 119 15.98 -16.36 19.65
C ASN A 119 14.79 -16.57 20.60
N ASN A 120 13.61 -16.96 20.09
CA ASN A 120 12.35 -17.03 20.86
C ASN A 120 11.64 -18.37 20.66
N ARG A 121 12.41 -19.46 20.52
CA ARG A 121 11.88 -20.80 20.18
C ARG A 121 10.97 -21.33 21.28
N ASP A 122 11.30 -21.06 22.54
CA ASP A 122 10.52 -21.39 23.73
C ASP A 122 9.17 -20.67 23.74
N VAL A 123 9.14 -19.37 23.46
CA VAL A 123 7.91 -18.57 23.35
C VAL A 123 7.02 -19.09 22.22
N PHE A 124 7.62 -19.38 21.06
CA PHE A 124 6.90 -19.95 19.93
C PHE A 124 6.32 -21.34 20.25
N ALA A 125 7.10 -22.21 20.90
CA ALA A 125 6.65 -23.53 21.35
C ALA A 125 5.52 -23.43 22.37
N ALA A 126 5.62 -22.53 23.36
CA ALA A 126 4.59 -22.29 24.36
C ALA A 126 3.28 -21.80 23.73
N TYR A 127 3.35 -20.91 22.73
CA TYR A 127 2.17 -20.48 21.97
C TYR A 127 1.54 -21.62 21.16
N LYS A 128 2.33 -22.50 20.54
CA LYS A 128 1.78 -23.68 19.84
C LYS A 128 1.13 -24.65 20.83
N ALA A 129 1.75 -24.88 21.97
CA ALA A 129 1.20 -25.72 23.03
C ALA A 129 -0.13 -25.18 23.58
N SER A 130 -0.29 -23.86 23.72
CA SER A 130 -1.57 -23.26 24.17
C SER A 130 -2.70 -23.43 23.16
N LEU A 131 -2.39 -23.70 21.89
CA LEU A 131 -3.34 -24.09 20.85
C LEU A 131 -3.59 -25.60 20.80
N GLY A 132 -3.03 -26.39 21.73
CA GLY A 132 -3.13 -27.86 21.76
C GLY A 132 -2.21 -28.55 20.76
N LEU A 133 -1.23 -27.84 20.19
CA LEU A 133 -0.28 -28.39 19.23
C LEU A 133 1.05 -28.70 19.92
N ILE A 134 1.54 -29.93 19.75
CA ILE A 134 2.85 -30.36 20.24
C ILE A 134 3.90 -30.21 19.14
N TRP A 135 5.06 -29.69 19.51
CA TRP A 135 6.23 -29.60 18.65
C TRP A 135 7.18 -30.75 19.01
N ALA A 136 7.52 -31.61 18.03
CA ALA A 136 8.47 -32.71 18.19
C ALA A 136 9.93 -32.25 18.09
#